data_AF-A0A5K1VNT0-F1
#
_entry.id   AF-A0A5K1VNT0-F1
#
_cell.length_a   1.000
_cell.length_b   1.000
_cell.length_c   1.000
_cell.angle_alpha   90.00
_cell.angle_beta   90.00
_cell.angle_gamma   90.00
#
_symmetry.space_group_name_H-M   'P 1'
#
loop_
_entity.id
_entity.type
_entity.pdbx_description
1 polymer ?
#
loop_
_entity_poly.entity_id
_entity_poly.type
_entity_poly.pdbx_seq_one_letter_code
_entity_poly.pdbx_strand_id
1 'polypeptide(L)'
;MSDKQLQQELQEEYNKYLRDDYKKAHSTKKDLNEIEEHKLKRKEVETDWNDDDFEGEEREDELTEEGEIEPFNLDREREEGNFDRDGNYTKFKREDGEKDNWIEMVENESKSIKNEKRLQEIKQKEIERVKKEEERCNNVEQNKLQVYQQIISLLFPNENSKKAICRLKKEKKLVEMNQLIDACGNLVDIGDYLIYEKTKEQLQSFVTSH
;
A
#
# COMPACT_ATOMS: atom_id res chain seq x y z
N MET A 1 -48.26 -20.30 -9.89
CA MET A 1 -47.07 -21.00 -9.40
C MET A 1 -47.27 -21.21 -7.91
N SER A 2 -47.30 -22.45 -7.45
CA SER A 2 -47.43 -22.76 -6.01
C SER A 2 -46.08 -22.52 -5.34
N ASP A 3 -46.04 -22.03 -4.10
CA ASP A 3 -44.78 -21.75 -3.37
C ASP A 3 -43.83 -22.95 -3.33
N LYS A 4 -44.38 -24.17 -3.36
CA LYS A 4 -43.61 -25.41 -3.46
C LYS A 4 -42.84 -25.55 -4.78
N GLN A 5 -43.43 -25.07 -5.89
CA GLN A 5 -42.76 -25.06 -7.20
C GLN A 5 -41.61 -24.05 -7.22
N LEU A 6 -41.81 -22.88 -6.59
CA LEU A 6 -40.75 -21.87 -6.50
C LEU A 6 -39.58 -22.34 -5.61
N GLN A 7 -39.87 -23.01 -4.49
CA GLN A 7 -38.83 -23.62 -3.67
C GLN A 7 -38.09 -24.74 -4.40
N GLN A 8 -38.79 -25.54 -5.21
CA GLN A 8 -38.19 -26.60 -6.00
C GLN A 8 -37.25 -26.03 -7.09
N GLU A 9 -37.68 -24.97 -7.79
CA GLU A 9 -36.85 -24.28 -8.80
C GLU A 9 -35.60 -23.64 -8.17
N LEU A 10 -35.73 -23.01 -7.00
CA LEU A 10 -34.58 -22.46 -6.25
C LEU A 10 -33.59 -23.56 -5.81
N GLN A 11 -34.11 -24.71 -5.36
CA GLN A 11 -33.29 -25.85 -4.97
C GLN A 11 -32.53 -26.42 -6.20
N GLU A 12 -33.19 -26.47 -7.35
CA GLU A 12 -32.60 -26.95 -8.60
C GLU A 12 -31.52 -26.01 -9.13
N GLU A 13 -31.75 -24.69 -9.10
CA GLU A 13 -30.73 -23.67 -9.43
C GLU A 13 -29.53 -23.74 -8.49
N TYR A 14 -29.75 -23.89 -7.18
CA TYR A 14 -28.66 -24.04 -6.21
C TYR A 14 -27.81 -25.30 -6.48
N ASN A 15 -28.46 -26.44 -6.77
CA ASN A 15 -27.76 -27.69 -7.10
C ASN A 15 -27.03 -27.65 -8.46
N LYS A 16 -27.45 -26.77 -9.36
CA LYS A 16 -26.76 -26.51 -10.63
C LYS A 16 -25.51 -25.67 -10.41
N TYR A 17 -25.62 -24.60 -9.62
CA TYR A 17 -24.49 -23.75 -9.22
C TYR A 17 -23.34 -24.58 -8.60
N LEU A 18 -23.66 -25.46 -7.63
CA LEU A 18 -22.65 -26.34 -7.01
C LEU A 18 -21.96 -27.29 -8.01
N ARG A 19 -22.69 -27.77 -9.03
CA ARG A 19 -22.15 -28.70 -10.05
C ARG A 19 -21.16 -27.99 -10.97
N ASP A 20 -21.42 -26.74 -11.31
CA ASP A 20 -20.58 -25.96 -12.23
C ASP A 20 -19.29 -25.49 -11.53
N ASP A 21 -19.36 -25.09 -10.25
CA ASP A 21 -18.17 -24.74 -9.45
C ASP A 21 -17.24 -25.94 -9.24
N TYR A 22 -17.79 -27.13 -8.96
CA TYR A 22 -16.99 -28.35 -8.81
C TYR A 22 -16.26 -28.70 -10.11
N LYS A 23 -16.94 -28.63 -11.27
CA LYS A 23 -16.30 -28.92 -12.57
C LYS A 23 -15.21 -27.91 -12.93
N LYS A 24 -15.39 -26.63 -12.61
CA LYS A 24 -14.39 -25.57 -12.84
C LYS A 24 -13.11 -25.81 -12.05
N ALA A 25 -13.24 -26.21 -10.77
CA ALA A 25 -12.10 -26.53 -9.91
C ALA A 25 -11.34 -27.80 -10.33
N HIS A 26 -12.02 -28.75 -10.99
CA HIS A 26 -11.41 -29.99 -11.46
C HIS A 26 -10.86 -29.93 -12.91
N SER A 27 -11.29 -28.96 -13.71
CA SER A 27 -10.71 -28.70 -15.04
C SER A 27 -9.33 -28.06 -14.96
N THR A 28 -9.09 -27.17 -13.99
CA THR A 28 -7.80 -26.48 -13.81
C THR A 28 -6.69 -27.39 -13.28
N LYS A 29 -7.02 -28.55 -12.73
CA LYS A 29 -6.04 -29.54 -12.26
C LYS A 29 -5.47 -30.44 -13.36
N LYS A 30 -6.06 -30.46 -14.57
CA LYS A 30 -5.58 -31.35 -15.65
C LYS A 30 -4.41 -30.78 -16.46
N ASP A 31 -4.17 -29.47 -16.42
CA ASP A 31 -3.13 -28.81 -17.24
C ASP A 31 -1.80 -28.57 -16.50
N LEU A 32 -1.61 -29.14 -15.30
CA LEU A 32 -0.40 -28.95 -14.48
C LEU A 32 0.67 -30.06 -14.63
N ASN A 33 0.44 -31.06 -15.50
CA ASN A 33 1.34 -32.21 -15.66
C ASN A 33 2.33 -32.09 -16.85
N GLU A 34 2.31 -30.98 -17.60
CA GLU A 34 3.28 -30.69 -18.66
C GLU A 34 4.11 -29.44 -18.32
N ILE A 35 5.02 -29.58 -17.35
CA ILE A 35 6.15 -28.66 -17.21
C ILE A 35 7.42 -29.52 -17.26
N GLU A 36 8.18 -29.35 -18.36
CA GLU A 36 9.50 -29.93 -18.55
C GLU A 36 10.40 -29.69 -17.33
N GLU A 37 11.00 -30.78 -16.82
CA GLU A 37 12.02 -30.75 -15.76
C GLU A 37 13.27 -29.97 -16.19
N HIS A 38 13.26 -28.65 -16.05
CA HIS A 38 14.49 -27.87 -15.97
C HIS A 38 15.08 -28.01 -14.57
N LYS A 39 16.05 -28.93 -14.40
CA LYS A 39 16.88 -29.06 -13.19
C LYS A 39 17.72 -27.80 -12.96
N LEU A 40 17.16 -26.80 -12.28
CA LEU A 40 17.94 -25.73 -11.66
C LEU A 40 18.66 -26.28 -10.42
N LYS A 41 19.99 -26.40 -10.51
CA LYS A 41 20.85 -26.58 -9.34
C LYS A 41 20.71 -25.34 -8.47
N ARG A 42 19.89 -25.43 -7.43
CA ARG A 42 19.80 -24.43 -6.37
C ARG A 42 21.15 -24.44 -5.65
N LYS A 43 21.92 -23.36 -5.78
CA LYS A 43 23.10 -23.14 -4.94
C LYS A 43 22.56 -22.81 -3.56
N GLU A 44 22.68 -23.75 -2.63
CA GLU A 44 22.31 -23.55 -1.23
C GLU A 44 23.17 -22.39 -0.71
N VAL A 45 22.55 -21.22 -0.57
CA VAL A 45 23.07 -20.17 0.29
C VAL A 45 22.62 -20.60 1.67
N GLU A 46 23.55 -21.22 2.40
CA GLU A 46 23.44 -21.52 3.81
C GLU A 46 23.19 -20.18 4.52
N THR A 47 21.93 -19.94 4.85
CA THR A 47 21.55 -18.82 5.71
C THR A 47 21.63 -19.40 7.11
N ASP A 48 22.64 -18.95 7.85
CA ASP A 48 22.83 -19.24 9.27
C ASP A 48 21.73 -18.49 10.02
N TRP A 49 20.54 -19.09 10.08
CA TRP A 49 19.49 -18.65 10.98
C TRP A 49 19.85 -19.19 12.35
N ASN A 50 20.56 -18.40 13.14
CA ASN A 50 20.66 -18.66 14.57
C ASN A 50 19.23 -18.58 15.14
N ASP A 51 18.66 -19.74 15.49
CA ASP A 51 17.35 -19.86 16.14
C ASP A 51 17.30 -19.17 17.52
N ASP A 52 18.46 -18.76 18.06
CA ASP A 52 18.58 -18.09 19.37
C ASP A 52 18.36 -16.56 19.34
N ASP A 53 18.18 -15.93 18.17
CA ASP A 53 18.05 -14.45 18.06
C ASP A 53 16.59 -13.97 17.86
N PHE A 54 15.61 -14.86 17.99
CA PHE A 54 14.18 -14.52 18.03
C PHE A 54 13.56 -14.80 19.41
N GLU A 55 14.25 -14.40 20.48
CA GLU A 55 13.58 -14.13 21.74
C GLU A 55 12.89 -12.77 21.63
N GLY A 56 11.67 -12.78 21.12
CA GLY A 56 10.75 -11.68 21.41
C GLY A 56 10.60 -11.61 22.91
N GLU A 57 11.16 -10.57 23.54
CA GLU A 57 10.72 -10.14 24.86
C GLU A 57 9.23 -9.74 24.74
N GLU A 58 8.33 -10.72 24.81
CA GLU A 58 7.00 -10.47 25.34
C GLU A 58 7.23 -10.13 26.81
N ARG A 59 7.51 -8.85 27.05
CA ARG A 59 7.40 -8.27 28.37
C ARG A 59 5.93 -8.47 28.73
N GLU A 60 5.64 -9.52 29.52
CA GLU A 60 4.45 -9.54 30.35
C GLU A 60 4.59 -8.28 31.20
N ASP A 61 4.01 -7.18 30.74
CA ASP A 61 3.69 -6.07 31.62
C ASP A 61 2.81 -6.73 32.68
N GLU A 62 3.44 -6.97 33.83
CA GLU A 62 2.81 -7.49 35.04
C GLU A 62 1.53 -6.69 35.18
N LEU A 63 0.39 -7.35 34.93
CA LEU A 63 -0.94 -6.79 35.09
C LEU A 63 -1.02 -6.41 36.57
N THR A 64 -0.59 -5.20 36.85
CA THR A 64 -0.74 -4.55 38.14
C THR A 64 -2.23 -4.64 38.46
N GLU A 65 -2.56 -4.91 39.72
CA GLU A 65 -3.93 -5.11 40.23
C GLU A 65 -4.90 -3.93 39.92
N GLU A 66 -4.44 -2.85 39.27
CA GLU A 66 -5.23 -1.74 38.74
C GLU A 66 -5.75 -1.95 37.30
N GLY A 67 -5.35 -3.04 36.63
CA GLY A 67 -5.66 -3.33 35.22
C GLY A 67 -6.90 -4.22 34.99
N GLU A 68 -7.85 -4.28 35.92
CA GLU A 68 -9.15 -4.91 35.63
C GLU A 68 -9.92 -4.04 34.64
N ILE A 69 -9.98 -4.45 33.36
CA ILE A 69 -10.87 -3.81 32.39
C ILE A 69 -12.30 -4.11 32.85
N GLU A 70 -12.98 -3.12 33.44
CA GLU A 70 -14.39 -3.25 33.79
C GLU A 70 -15.20 -3.62 32.53
N PRO A 71 -15.99 -4.70 32.55
CA PRO A 71 -16.88 -5.01 31.45
C PRO A 71 -17.87 -3.85 31.25
N PHE A 72 -18.11 -3.47 29.99
CA PHE A 72 -18.93 -2.31 29.61
C PHE A 72 -20.25 -2.29 30.39
N ASN A 73 -20.39 -1.30 31.28
CA ASN A 73 -21.60 -1.15 32.07
C ASN A 73 -22.58 -0.28 31.28
N LEU A 74 -23.44 -0.91 30.48
CA LEU A 74 -24.37 -0.25 29.54
C LEU A 74 -25.22 0.85 30.19
N ASP A 75 -25.55 0.70 31.47
CA ASP A 75 -26.33 1.71 32.19
C ASP A 75 -25.50 2.95 32.55
N ARG A 76 -24.20 2.80 32.88
CA ARG A 76 -23.27 3.91 33.15
C ARG A 76 -22.96 4.69 31.85
N GLU A 77 -22.69 3.99 30.75
CA GLU A 77 -22.39 4.64 29.47
C GLU A 77 -23.60 5.41 28.90
N ARG A 78 -24.82 4.91 29.13
CA ARG A 78 -26.07 5.61 28.75
C ARG A 78 -26.32 6.87 29.58
N GLU A 79 -25.76 6.94 30.78
CA GLU A 79 -25.79 8.13 31.63
C GLU A 79 -24.68 9.13 31.28
N GLU A 80 -23.57 8.68 30.69
CA GLU A 80 -22.44 9.54 30.31
C GLU A 80 -22.68 10.34 29.03
N GLY A 81 -23.60 9.94 28.16
CA GLY A 81 -23.90 10.71 26.95
C GLY A 81 -25.15 10.24 26.21
N ASN A 82 -25.63 11.09 25.30
CA ASN A 82 -26.83 10.83 24.51
C ASN A 82 -26.49 10.78 23.02
N PHE A 83 -27.12 9.87 22.29
CA PHE A 83 -27.08 9.85 20.83
C PHE A 83 -28.18 10.75 20.28
N ASP A 84 -27.81 11.67 19.40
CA ASP A 84 -28.79 12.46 18.66
C ASP A 84 -29.47 11.61 17.56
N ARG A 85 -30.51 12.18 16.93
CA ARG A 85 -31.28 11.47 15.90
C ARG A 85 -30.49 11.16 14.63
N ASP A 86 -29.35 11.81 14.45
CA ASP A 86 -28.44 11.62 13.32
C ASP A 86 -27.33 10.61 13.65
N GLY A 87 -27.31 10.08 14.87
CA GLY A 87 -26.38 9.04 15.33
C GLY A 87 -25.07 9.57 15.90
N ASN A 88 -24.95 10.86 16.19
CA ASN A 88 -23.77 11.43 16.85
C ASN A 88 -23.89 11.35 18.37
N TYR A 89 -22.81 10.89 19.01
CA TYR A 89 -22.71 10.79 20.46
C TYR A 89 -22.30 12.12 21.09
N THR A 90 -23.08 12.61 22.07
CA THR A 90 -22.76 13.79 22.87
C THR A 90 -22.61 13.40 24.34
N LYS A 91 -21.39 13.48 24.87
CA LYS A 91 -21.09 13.23 26.29
C LYS A 91 -21.63 14.38 27.16
N PHE A 92 -22.30 14.08 28.27
CA PHE A 92 -22.62 15.08 29.30
C PHE A 92 -21.33 15.53 29.99
N LYS A 93 -21.24 16.83 30.32
CA LYS A 93 -20.06 17.37 31.01
C LYS A 93 -20.01 16.77 32.42
N ARG A 94 -18.95 16.00 32.71
CA ARG A 94 -18.60 15.58 34.07
C ARG A 94 -18.28 16.82 34.93
N GLU A 95 -18.78 16.89 36.17
CA GLU A 95 -18.53 18.01 37.11
C GLU A 95 -17.16 17.86 37.81
N ASP A 96 -16.68 16.63 37.86
CA ASP A 96 -15.37 16.16 38.27
C ASP A 96 -14.35 16.48 37.16
N GLY A 97 -13.61 17.56 37.39
CA GLY A 97 -12.63 18.16 36.48
C GLY A 97 -11.38 17.33 36.18
N GLU A 98 -11.52 16.01 35.98
CA GLU A 98 -10.50 15.17 35.36
C GLU A 98 -10.34 15.62 33.91
N LYS A 99 -9.46 16.58 33.75
CA LYS A 99 -9.10 17.13 32.46
C LYS A 99 -8.27 16.06 31.75
N ASP A 100 -8.77 15.62 30.61
CA ASP A 100 -8.14 14.56 29.81
C ASP A 100 -6.64 14.84 29.66
N ASN A 101 -5.77 13.89 30.05
CA ASN A 101 -4.32 14.08 30.06
C ASN A 101 -3.79 14.50 28.68
N TRP A 102 -4.50 14.10 27.62
CA TRP A 102 -4.21 14.55 26.26
C TRP A 102 -4.51 16.05 26.04
N ILE A 103 -5.65 16.55 26.52
CA ILE A 103 -5.99 17.98 26.49
C ILE A 103 -4.98 18.79 27.32
N GLU A 104 -4.52 18.25 28.44
CA GLU A 104 -3.51 18.89 29.28
C GLU A 104 -2.15 18.97 28.57
N MET A 105 -1.69 17.90 27.91
CA MET A 105 -0.45 17.92 27.12
C MET A 105 -0.53 18.96 25.99
N VAL A 106 -1.63 18.98 25.25
CA VAL A 106 -1.85 19.95 24.15
C VAL A 106 -1.94 21.39 24.68
N GLU A 107 -2.66 21.64 25.78
CA GLU A 107 -2.71 22.97 26.40
C GLU A 107 -1.36 23.41 26.97
N ASN A 108 -0.58 22.51 27.56
CA ASN A 108 0.72 22.84 28.13
C ASN A 108 1.74 23.12 27.03
N GLU A 109 1.69 22.39 25.91
CA GLU A 109 2.48 22.68 24.72
C GLU A 109 2.10 24.05 24.14
N SER A 110 0.80 24.36 24.07
CA SER A 110 0.26 25.65 23.64
C SER A 110 0.68 26.82 24.54
N LYS A 111 0.67 26.65 25.87
CA LYS A 111 1.03 27.69 26.86
C LYS A 111 2.54 27.92 26.92
N SER A 112 3.37 26.93 26.56
CA SER A 112 4.83 27.04 26.50
C SER A 112 5.32 27.85 25.28
N ILE A 113 4.42 28.15 24.33
CA ILE A 113 4.65 28.97 23.12
C ILE A 113 4.48 30.48 23.42
N LYS A 114 4.46 30.90 24.69
CA LYS A 114 4.56 32.34 25.04
C LYS A 114 5.91 32.98 24.68
N ASN A 115 6.90 32.16 24.34
CA ASN A 115 8.24 32.61 23.96
C ASN A 115 8.32 32.71 22.43
N GLU A 116 8.23 33.93 21.89
CA GLU A 116 8.23 34.21 20.45
C GLU A 116 9.44 33.58 19.73
N LYS A 117 10.59 33.49 20.40
CA LYS A 117 11.79 32.80 19.88
C LYS A 117 11.57 31.30 19.64
N ARG A 118 10.91 30.60 20.55
CA ARG A 118 10.62 29.16 20.43
C ARG A 118 9.63 28.89 19.30
N LEU A 119 8.66 29.79 19.10
CA LEU A 119 7.73 29.72 17.97
C LEU A 119 8.45 29.90 16.63
N GLN A 120 9.39 30.85 16.55
CA GLN A 120 10.22 31.05 15.34
C GLN A 120 11.10 29.84 15.06
N GLU A 121 11.70 29.22 16.08
CA GLU A 121 12.50 28.00 15.93
C GLU A 121 11.67 26.80 15.44
N ILE A 122 10.46 26.61 15.97
CA ILE A 122 9.55 25.54 15.51
C ILE A 122 9.16 25.78 14.04
N LYS A 123 8.79 27.02 13.69
CA LYS A 123 8.47 27.38 12.30
C LYS A 123 9.66 27.16 11.37
N GLN A 124 10.87 27.53 11.79
CA GLN A 124 12.07 27.37 10.98
C GLN A 124 12.40 25.88 10.76
N LYS A 125 12.26 25.05 11.80
CA LYS A 125 12.42 23.59 11.70
C LYS A 125 11.38 22.97 10.78
N GLU A 126 10.14 23.45 10.80
CA GLU A 126 9.09 22.97 9.92
C GLU A 126 9.36 23.36 8.47
N ILE A 127 9.76 24.61 8.21
CA ILE A 127 10.17 25.08 6.88
C ILE A 127 11.35 24.26 6.36
N GLU A 128 12.33 23.97 7.21
CA GLU A 128 13.49 23.15 6.85
C GLU A 128 13.08 21.70 6.53
N ARG A 129 12.14 21.12 7.29
CA ARG A 129 11.56 19.80 6.99
C ARG A 129 10.84 19.78 5.65
N VAL A 130 9.98 20.76 5.40
CA VAL A 130 9.25 20.89 4.13
C VAL A 130 10.23 21.05 2.98
N LYS A 131 11.22 21.94 3.10
CA LYS A 131 12.23 22.15 2.06
C LYS A 131 13.05 20.90 1.78
N LYS A 132 13.43 20.15 2.81
CA LYS A 132 14.15 18.88 2.66
C LYS A 132 13.30 17.82 1.95
N GLU A 133 12.00 17.79 2.22
CA GLU A 133 11.08 16.88 1.53
C GLU A 133 10.86 17.31 0.06
N GLU A 134 10.70 18.61 -0.20
CA GLU A 134 10.64 19.17 -1.56
C GLU A 134 11.90 18.82 -2.37
N GLU A 135 13.09 18.95 -1.78
CA GLU A 135 14.35 18.54 -2.41
C GLU A 135 14.37 17.04 -2.75
N ARG A 136 13.77 16.21 -1.88
CA ARG A 136 13.65 14.76 -2.10
C ARG A 136 12.70 14.45 -3.26
N CYS A 137 11.53 15.09 -3.30
CA CYS A 137 10.58 14.97 -4.40
C CYS A 137 11.16 15.48 -5.73
N ASN A 138 11.83 16.63 -5.72
CA ASN A 138 12.48 17.20 -6.90
C ASN A 138 13.57 16.25 -7.44
N ASN A 139 14.35 15.60 -6.57
CA ASN A 139 15.33 14.61 -7.00
C ASN A 139 14.65 13.41 -7.71
N VAL A 140 13.53 12.92 -7.18
CA VAL A 140 12.76 11.85 -7.83
C VAL A 140 12.27 12.26 -9.22
N GLU A 141 11.77 13.49 -9.36
CA GLU A 141 11.27 14.02 -10.64
C GLU A 141 12.38 14.25 -11.67
N GLN A 142 13.54 14.75 -11.24
CA GLN A 142 14.75 14.87 -12.08
C GLN A 142 15.23 13.49 -12.56
N ASN A 143 15.28 12.50 -11.66
CA ASN A 143 15.64 11.13 -12.03
C ASN A 143 14.65 10.55 -13.04
N LYS A 144 13.34 10.79 -12.85
CA LYS A 144 12.30 10.36 -13.77
C LYS A 144 12.50 10.93 -15.17
N LEU A 145 12.82 12.22 -15.28
CA LEU A 145 13.09 12.89 -16.56
C LEU A 145 14.29 12.28 -17.29
N GLN A 146 15.37 12.01 -16.55
CA GLN A 146 16.58 11.39 -17.10
C GLN A 146 16.30 9.98 -17.64
N VAL A 147 15.54 9.17 -16.90
CA VAL A 147 15.18 7.81 -17.34
C VAL A 147 14.28 7.86 -18.57
N TYR A 148 13.33 8.79 -18.65
CA TYR A 148 12.52 8.96 -19.88
C TYR A 148 13.37 9.30 -21.11
N GLN A 149 14.36 10.17 -20.97
CA GLN A 149 15.27 10.49 -22.08
C GLN A 149 16.02 9.25 -22.59
N GLN A 150 16.49 8.39 -21.68
CA GLN A 150 17.13 7.12 -22.04
C GLN A 150 16.18 6.23 -22.85
N ILE A 151 14.94 6.05 -22.39
CA ILE A 151 13.93 5.25 -23.10
C ILE A 151 13.59 5.83 -24.47
N ILE A 152 13.40 7.15 -24.57
CA ILE A 152 13.09 7.84 -25.84
C ILE A 152 14.19 7.62 -26.89
N SER A 153 15.45 7.52 -26.46
CA SER A 153 16.59 7.27 -27.35
C SER A 153 16.57 5.89 -28.00
N LEU A 154 15.96 4.90 -27.34
CA LEU A 154 15.89 3.51 -27.79
C LEU A 154 14.61 3.17 -28.58
N LEU A 155 13.56 3.99 -28.44
CA LEU A 155 12.27 3.81 -29.10
C LEU A 155 12.23 4.38 -30.53
N PHE A 156 11.50 3.71 -31.43
CA PHE A 156 11.08 4.29 -32.71
C PHE A 156 9.81 5.16 -32.58
N PRO A 157 9.49 6.01 -33.58
CA PRO A 157 8.23 6.76 -33.59
C PRO A 157 7.01 5.85 -33.52
N ASN A 158 6.00 6.23 -32.74
CA ASN A 158 4.77 5.49 -32.43
C ASN A 158 5.00 4.08 -31.84
N GLU A 159 6.23 3.80 -31.39
CA GLU A 159 6.57 2.56 -30.70
C GLU A 159 6.38 2.72 -29.18
N ASN A 160 6.06 1.62 -28.52
CA ASN A 160 5.97 1.50 -27.08
C ASN A 160 7.02 0.47 -26.63
N SER A 161 7.54 0.60 -25.40
CA SER A 161 8.50 -0.32 -24.76
C SER A 161 8.20 -1.81 -25.01
N LYS A 162 6.93 -2.27 -24.91
CA LYS A 162 6.56 -3.67 -25.22
C LYS A 162 6.93 -4.07 -26.66
N LYS A 163 6.61 -3.21 -27.64
CA LYS A 163 6.88 -3.44 -29.06
C LYS A 163 8.39 -3.37 -29.36
N ALA A 164 9.08 -2.42 -28.75
CA ALA A 164 10.52 -2.25 -28.89
C ALA A 164 11.31 -3.46 -28.37
N ILE A 165 10.95 -3.99 -27.20
CA ILE A 165 11.55 -5.22 -26.67
C ILE A 165 11.36 -6.38 -27.65
N CYS A 166 10.15 -6.56 -28.21
CA CYS A 166 9.89 -7.61 -29.19
C CYS A 166 10.73 -7.45 -30.48
N ARG A 167 10.93 -6.22 -30.95
CA ARG A 167 11.76 -5.92 -32.12
C ARG A 167 13.24 -6.20 -31.84
N LEU A 168 13.77 -5.69 -30.73
CA LEU A 168 15.17 -5.87 -30.34
C LEU A 168 15.51 -7.35 -30.11
N LYS A 169 14.55 -8.13 -29.57
CA LYS A 169 14.66 -9.59 -29.44
C LYS A 169 14.80 -10.27 -30.82
N LYS A 170 14.05 -9.84 -31.83
CA LYS A 170 14.14 -10.38 -33.20
C LYS A 170 15.47 -10.01 -33.87
N GLU A 171 15.95 -8.79 -33.64
CA GLU A 171 17.23 -8.28 -34.15
C GLU A 171 18.45 -8.84 -33.40
N LYS A 172 18.25 -9.64 -32.33
CA LYS A 172 19.30 -10.17 -31.43
C LYS A 172 20.16 -9.07 -30.77
N LYS A 173 19.61 -7.88 -30.62
CA LYS A 173 20.22 -6.72 -29.93
C LYS A 173 19.96 -6.79 -28.43
N LEU A 174 20.62 -7.73 -27.76
CA LEU A 174 20.38 -8.02 -26.35
C LEU A 174 20.84 -6.89 -25.42
N VAL A 175 21.88 -6.16 -25.79
CA VAL A 175 22.42 -5.07 -24.95
C VAL A 175 21.40 -3.93 -24.86
N GLU A 176 20.91 -3.47 -26.01
CA GLU A 176 19.91 -2.41 -26.10
C GLU A 176 18.57 -2.84 -25.50
N MET A 177 18.22 -4.12 -25.64
CA MET A 177 17.04 -4.69 -25.01
C MET A 177 17.14 -4.65 -23.48
N ASN A 178 18.27 -5.08 -22.91
CA ASN A 178 18.48 -5.05 -21.47
C ASN A 178 18.49 -3.61 -20.95
N GLN A 179 19.19 -2.70 -21.63
CA GLN A 179 19.18 -1.28 -21.27
C GLN A 179 17.76 -0.69 -21.25
N LEU A 180 16.92 -1.05 -22.22
CA LEU A 180 15.52 -0.62 -22.25
C LEU A 180 14.72 -1.22 -21.08
N ILE A 181 14.91 -2.50 -20.78
CA ILE A 181 14.22 -3.19 -19.67
C ILE A 181 14.64 -2.58 -18.33
N ASP A 182 15.93 -2.38 -18.12
CA ASP A 182 16.49 -1.79 -16.89
C ASP A 182 15.98 -0.37 -16.68
N ALA A 183 15.98 0.46 -17.73
CA ALA A 183 15.42 1.81 -17.67
C ALA A 183 13.90 1.80 -17.38
N CYS A 184 13.14 0.87 -17.98
CA CYS A 184 11.72 0.71 -17.64
C CYS A 184 11.53 0.26 -16.19
N GLY A 185 12.40 -0.62 -15.67
CA GLY A 185 12.40 -1.07 -14.27
C GLY A 185 12.59 0.09 -13.30
N ASN A 186 13.60 0.94 -13.55
CA ASN A 186 13.85 2.13 -12.72
C ASN A 186 12.62 3.07 -12.65
N LEU A 187 11.88 3.23 -13.75
CA LEU A 187 10.65 4.03 -13.78
C LEU A 187 9.51 3.40 -12.99
N VAL A 188 9.40 2.07 -12.99
CA VAL A 188 8.44 1.34 -12.16
C VAL A 188 8.77 1.50 -10.68
N ASP A 189 10.05 1.45 -10.31
CA ASP A 189 10.50 1.67 -8.93
C ASP A 189 10.23 3.10 -8.45
N ILE A 190 10.32 4.08 -9.36
CA ILE A 190 9.92 5.48 -9.12
C ILE A 190 8.38 5.62 -9.02
N GLY A 191 7.61 4.64 -9.52
CA GLY A 191 6.15 4.58 -9.42
C GLY A 191 5.37 4.83 -10.71
N ASP A 192 6.00 4.89 -11.89
CA ASP A 192 5.30 4.99 -13.18
C ASP A 192 5.07 3.62 -13.82
N TYR A 193 4.02 2.93 -13.36
CA TYR A 193 3.66 1.58 -13.81
C TYR A 193 3.16 1.50 -15.27
N LEU A 194 2.69 2.62 -15.82
CA LEU A 194 2.11 2.68 -17.18
C LEU A 194 3.17 2.88 -18.28
N ILE A 195 4.46 2.81 -17.94
CA ILE A 195 5.57 2.99 -18.91
C ILE A 195 5.45 2.04 -20.11
N TYR A 196 4.99 0.82 -19.89
CA TYR A 196 4.82 -0.18 -20.94
C TYR A 196 3.57 0.01 -21.81
N GLU A 197 2.79 1.06 -21.58
CA GLU A 197 1.63 1.43 -22.40
C GLU A 197 1.88 2.71 -23.19
N LYS A 198 2.76 3.57 -22.69
CA LYS A 198 3.10 4.86 -23.28
C LYS A 198 3.87 4.69 -24.59
N THR A 199 3.51 5.53 -25.55
CA THR A 199 4.23 5.70 -26.82
C THR A 199 5.38 6.70 -26.67
N LYS A 200 6.34 6.64 -27.59
CA LYS A 200 7.46 7.58 -27.62
C LYS A 200 7.01 9.04 -27.59
N GLU A 201 5.96 9.39 -28.32
CA GLU A 201 5.41 10.75 -28.42
C GLU A 201 4.86 11.22 -27.08
N GLN A 202 4.16 10.33 -26.36
CA GLN A 202 3.66 10.62 -25.03
C GLN A 202 4.81 10.88 -24.05
N LEU A 203 5.87 10.06 -24.10
CA LEU A 203 7.06 10.27 -23.28
C LEU A 203 7.78 11.58 -23.63
N GLN A 204 7.91 11.91 -24.92
CA GLN A 204 8.50 13.16 -25.38
C GLN A 204 7.70 14.39 -24.94
N SER A 205 6.37 14.31 -24.99
CA SER A 205 5.49 15.38 -24.50
C SER A 205 5.70 15.63 -23.00
N PHE A 206 5.87 14.56 -22.21
CA PHE A 206 6.15 14.67 -20.78
C PHE A 206 7.49 15.37 -20.54
N VAL A 207 8.55 14.95 -21.23
CA VAL A 207 9.90 15.54 -21.10
C VAL A 207 9.96 16.99 -21.58
N THR A 208 9.12 17.38 -22.55
CA THR A 208 9.10 18.77 -23.07
C THR A 208 8.26 19.69 -22.20
N SER A 209 7.33 19.15 -21.41
CA SER A 209 6.44 19.92 -20.54
C SER A 209 7.06 20.26 -19.17
N HIS A 210 8.17 19.62 -18.82
CA HIS A 210 8.94 19.84 -17.58
C HIS A 210 10.30 20.45 -17.91
#